data_AF-A0A960LK67-F1
#
_entry.id   AF-A0A960LK67-F1
#
_cell.length_a   1.000
_cell.length_b   1.000
_cell.length_c   1.000
_cell.angle_alpha   90.00
_cell.angle_beta   90.00
_cell.angle_gamma   90.00
#
_symmetry.space_group_name_H-M   'P 1'
#
loop_
_entity.id
_entity.type
_entity.pdbx_description
1 polymer ?
#
loop_
_entity_poly.entity_id
_entity_poly.type
_entity_poly.pdbx_seq_one_letter_code
_entity_poly.pdbx_strand_id
1 'polypeptide(L)'
;MTDGEAFLLVFVLIYLSDCLVWLSPGAYALVSFWRPRFFVKRAAVRFDALRKGFAVLNPLPPFGSVFVSEAWPISLSEEGIAPFSRENPNPGSALGPLPGTGYLSWDSIERIEAREHALWINGQRYAWCATRHATTLLARNLESLRQTPAPERSMAIARLVRRRFCERNASRRATLFRRVTAPMRLSASLLFFGVFFLLPFAYWRFHDEPRFFLILLMVWVLMLQIAIEFARLHRRFYPKLATERWQHFLFAVLFPHYTIRSLDLLGKGFLAGSHPLAIAAALSQREELAKLARSLNRDARHPIPLIGENLQNRVAEIFHEVHFAPALEETLARLNHPESERSPSPTDEDESIAECPRCGTAYDRPEVPCTDCDGIETVLRFT
;
A
#
# COMPACT_ATOMS: atom_id res chain seq x y z
N MET A 1 -17.18 28.28 -25.02
CA MET A 1 -17.36 27.00 -24.32
C MET A 1 -18.84 26.79 -24.17
N THR A 2 -19.39 25.73 -24.76
CA THR A 2 -20.82 25.39 -24.60
C THR A 2 -21.06 24.78 -23.22
N ASP A 3 -22.29 24.83 -22.71
CA ASP A 3 -22.63 24.22 -21.41
C ASP A 3 -22.30 22.72 -21.37
N GLY A 4 -22.43 22.02 -22.51
CA GLY A 4 -22.05 20.62 -22.66
C GLY A 4 -20.54 20.38 -22.55
N GLU A 5 -19.71 21.25 -23.12
CA GLU A 5 -18.24 21.19 -22.97
C GLU A 5 -17.82 21.42 -21.52
N ALA A 6 -18.47 22.36 -20.83
CA ALA A 6 -18.22 22.63 -19.42
C ALA A 6 -18.53 21.40 -18.55
N PHE A 7 -19.67 20.76 -18.77
CA PHE A 7 -20.07 19.55 -18.06
C PHE A 7 -19.09 18.39 -18.30
N LEU A 8 -18.68 18.18 -19.56
CA LEU A 8 -17.70 17.14 -19.90
C LEU A 8 -16.35 17.40 -19.23
N LEU A 9 -15.88 18.66 -19.22
CA LEU A 9 -14.65 19.04 -18.54
C LEU A 9 -14.71 18.75 -17.04
N VAL A 10 -15.79 19.16 -16.36
CA VAL A 10 -16.01 18.86 -14.94
C VAL A 10 -16.00 17.35 -14.69
N PHE A 11 -16.65 16.57 -15.55
CA PHE A 11 -16.66 15.11 -15.45
C PHE A 11 -15.26 14.50 -15.61
N VAL A 12 -14.47 14.97 -16.58
CA VAL A 12 -13.08 14.56 -16.77
C VAL A 12 -12.24 14.89 -15.53
N LEU A 13 -12.39 16.09 -14.96
CA LEU A 13 -11.66 16.49 -13.75
C LEU A 13 -12.01 15.62 -12.55
N ILE A 14 -13.29 15.30 -12.33
CA ILE A 14 -13.73 14.36 -11.29
C ILE A 14 -13.09 12.99 -11.53
N TYR A 15 -13.15 12.47 -12.75
CA TYR A 15 -12.55 11.19 -13.09
C TYR A 15 -11.03 11.15 -12.87
N LEU A 16 -10.31 12.22 -13.22
CA LEU A 16 -8.87 12.33 -12.97
C LEU A 16 -8.58 12.41 -11.46
N SER A 17 -9.45 13.02 -10.67
CA SER A 17 -9.31 13.04 -9.21
C SER A 17 -9.44 11.63 -8.59
N ASP A 18 -10.30 10.77 -9.15
CA ASP A 18 -10.41 9.36 -8.74
C ASP A 18 -9.21 8.50 -9.15
N CYS A 19 -8.38 8.99 -10.06
CA CYS A 19 -7.10 8.38 -10.39
C CYS A 19 -6.05 8.62 -9.29
N LEU A 20 -6.35 9.44 -8.28
CA LEU A 20 -5.49 9.63 -7.11
C LEU A 20 -5.84 8.62 -6.02
N VAL A 21 -4.86 7.87 -5.55
CA VAL A 21 -5.00 7.01 -4.38
C VAL A 21 -4.27 7.62 -3.21
N TRP A 22 -5.03 7.99 -2.19
CA TRP A 22 -4.48 8.36 -0.89
C TRP A 22 -3.82 7.16 -0.22
N LEU A 23 -2.59 7.37 0.24
CA LEU A 23 -1.74 6.39 0.90
C LEU A 23 -1.42 6.88 2.31
N SER A 24 -1.61 5.98 3.27
CA SER A 24 -1.11 6.17 4.65
C SER A 24 0.42 6.24 4.65
N PRO A 25 1.05 6.87 5.65
CA PRO A 25 2.49 6.80 5.82
C PRO A 25 2.92 5.34 6.00
N GLY A 26 4.05 4.96 5.40
CA GLY A 26 4.50 3.56 5.39
C GLY A 26 3.82 2.68 4.34
N ALA A 27 2.80 3.18 3.64
CA ALA A 27 2.14 2.43 2.58
C ALA A 27 2.88 2.56 1.24
N TYR A 28 2.82 1.47 0.49
CA TYR A 28 3.33 1.31 -0.87
C TYR A 28 2.18 0.99 -1.81
N ALA A 29 2.10 1.70 -2.93
CA ALA A 29 1.23 1.33 -4.04
C ALA A 29 2.07 0.69 -5.15
N LEU A 30 1.72 -0.52 -5.54
CA LEU A 30 2.23 -1.13 -6.76
C LEU A 30 1.21 -0.88 -7.87
N VAL A 31 1.58 -0.07 -8.85
CA VAL A 31 0.69 0.42 -9.90
C VAL A 31 1.16 -0.08 -11.26
N SER A 32 0.26 -0.63 -12.07
CA SER A 32 0.52 -0.94 -13.48
C SER A 32 -0.22 0.01 -14.41
N PHE A 33 0.40 0.34 -15.55
CA PHE A 33 -0.22 1.20 -16.57
C PHE A 33 -0.85 0.38 -17.72
N TRP A 34 -0.06 -0.26 -18.57
CA TRP A 34 -0.59 -0.87 -19.81
C TRP A 34 -0.19 -2.34 -20.03
N ARG A 35 0.72 -2.85 -19.20
CA ARG A 35 1.27 -4.21 -19.24
C ARG A 35 1.40 -4.72 -17.79
N PRO A 36 1.66 -6.01 -17.55
CA PRO A 36 1.83 -6.54 -16.18
C PRO A 36 3.08 -6.03 -15.44
N ARG A 37 3.66 -4.90 -15.87
CA ARG A 37 4.80 -4.23 -15.24
C ARG A 37 4.27 -3.30 -14.16
N PHE A 38 4.64 -3.60 -12.91
CA PHE A 38 4.26 -2.81 -11.74
C PHE A 38 5.40 -1.89 -11.33
N PHE A 39 5.09 -0.61 -11.14
CA PHE A 39 5.98 0.37 -10.54
C PHE A 39 5.68 0.47 -9.06
N VAL A 40 6.72 0.58 -8.24
CA VAL A 40 6.55 0.76 -6.80
C VAL A 40 6.49 2.27 -6.52
N LYS A 41 5.36 2.73 -6.02
CA LYS A 41 5.15 4.12 -5.61
C LYS A 41 5.04 4.18 -4.09
N ARG A 42 5.81 5.08 -3.48
CA ARG A 42 5.66 5.47 -2.07
C ARG A 42 4.71 6.65 -1.99
N ALA A 43 4.16 6.90 -0.81
CA ALA A 43 3.48 8.16 -0.50
C ALA A 43 4.48 9.32 -0.69
N ALA A 44 4.42 10.00 -1.85
CA ALA A 44 5.46 10.91 -2.33
C ALA A 44 5.38 12.33 -1.76
N VAL A 45 4.27 12.70 -1.12
CA VAL A 45 4.01 14.08 -0.68
C VAL A 45 3.54 14.05 0.76
N ARG A 46 4.22 14.81 1.63
CA ARG A 46 3.67 15.17 2.93
C ARG A 46 2.90 16.46 2.77
N PHE A 47 1.58 16.33 2.75
CA PHE A 47 0.78 17.40 3.32
C PHE A 47 0.90 17.24 4.84
N ASP A 48 1.76 18.03 5.48
CA ASP A 48 2.07 17.90 6.92
C ASP A 48 0.80 17.88 7.80
N ALA A 49 -0.24 18.62 7.38
CA ALA A 49 -1.54 18.63 8.04
C ALA A 49 -2.30 17.30 7.95
N LEU A 50 -2.16 16.54 6.85
CA LEU A 50 -2.93 15.31 6.60
C LEU A 50 -2.16 14.03 6.89
N ARG A 51 -0.82 14.09 6.97
CA ARG A 51 0.07 12.92 7.08
C ARG A 51 -0.31 11.81 6.07
N LYS A 52 -0.64 12.20 4.84
CA LYS A 52 -0.99 11.29 3.75
C LYS A 52 -0.28 11.73 2.49
N GLY A 53 0.21 10.76 1.73
CA GLY A 53 0.63 11.00 0.35
C GLY A 53 -0.41 10.46 -0.62
N PHE A 54 -0.14 10.64 -1.91
CA PHE A 54 -0.95 10.06 -2.96
C PHE A 54 -0.06 9.35 -3.98
N ALA A 55 -0.65 8.36 -4.66
CA ALA A 55 -0.10 7.78 -5.88
C ALA A 55 -1.07 8.04 -7.03
N VAL A 56 -0.52 8.44 -8.17
CA VAL A 56 -1.29 8.61 -9.41
C VAL A 56 -1.41 7.23 -10.08
N LEU A 57 -2.65 6.82 -10.31
CA LEU A 57 -2.98 5.61 -11.05
C LEU A 57 -3.06 5.90 -12.54
N ASN A 58 -3.11 4.84 -13.36
CA ASN A 58 -3.31 5.01 -14.79
C ASN A 58 -4.68 5.69 -15.07
N PRO A 59 -4.71 6.85 -15.74
CA PRO A 59 -5.95 7.50 -16.12
C PRO A 59 -6.72 6.74 -17.21
N LEU A 60 -6.11 5.79 -17.91
CA LEU A 60 -6.79 4.95 -18.90
C LEU A 60 -7.17 3.60 -18.26
N PRO A 61 -8.43 3.43 -17.82
CA PRO A 61 -8.90 2.19 -17.25
C PRO A 61 -9.23 1.21 -18.38
N PRO A 62 -9.26 -0.10 -18.11
CA PRO A 62 -8.90 -0.87 -16.92
C PRO A 62 -7.51 -1.52 -17.12
N PHE A 63 -6.64 -0.88 -17.90
CA PHE A 63 -5.37 -1.49 -18.27
C PHE A 63 -4.42 -1.64 -17.06
N GLY A 64 -4.68 -0.82 -16.03
CA GLY A 64 -3.96 -0.84 -14.77
C GLY A 64 -4.54 -1.77 -13.71
N SER A 65 -3.76 -1.93 -12.65
CA SER A 65 -4.22 -2.44 -11.36
C SER A 65 -3.37 -1.78 -10.29
N VAL A 66 -3.97 -1.55 -9.14
CA VAL A 66 -3.28 -1.08 -7.95
C VAL A 66 -3.35 -2.15 -6.86
N PHE A 67 -2.22 -2.43 -6.23
CA PHE A 67 -2.18 -3.15 -4.97
C PHE A 67 -1.56 -2.24 -3.92
N VAL A 68 -2.22 -2.10 -2.78
CA VAL A 68 -1.67 -1.35 -1.65
C VAL A 68 -1.21 -2.35 -0.60
N SER A 69 0.04 -2.17 -0.18
CA SER A 69 0.61 -2.84 0.97
C SER A 69 1.28 -1.81 1.86
N GLU A 70 1.74 -2.24 3.02
CA GLU A 70 2.39 -1.39 3.99
C GLU A 70 3.55 -2.13 4.64
N ALA A 71 4.50 -1.33 5.10
CA ALA A 71 5.45 -1.71 6.13
C ALA A 71 4.72 -2.26 7.36
N TRP A 72 5.44 -2.99 8.19
CA TRP A 72 4.88 -3.60 9.38
C TRP A 72 4.42 -2.53 10.38
N PRO A 73 3.15 -2.50 10.83
CA PRO A 73 2.64 -1.37 11.60
C PRO A 73 2.91 -1.42 13.11
N ILE A 74 3.29 -2.57 13.68
CA ILE A 74 3.50 -2.77 15.13
C ILE A 74 4.62 -3.76 15.44
N SER A 75 5.45 -3.54 16.45
CA SER A 75 6.45 -4.55 16.83
C SER A 75 5.86 -5.63 17.72
N LEU A 76 6.35 -6.87 17.58
CA LEU A 76 5.88 -8.04 18.33
C LEU A 76 7.03 -8.64 19.14
N SER A 77 6.76 -9.04 20.39
CA SER A 77 7.67 -9.86 21.19
C SER A 77 6.92 -11.06 21.79
N GLU A 78 7.67 -11.94 22.45
CA GLU A 78 7.09 -13.04 23.21
C GLU A 78 6.24 -12.56 24.38
N GLU A 79 6.55 -11.39 24.94
CA GLU A 79 5.88 -10.84 26.13
C GLU A 79 4.71 -9.91 25.78
N GLY A 80 4.75 -9.25 24.63
CA GLY A 80 3.71 -8.30 24.24
C GLY A 80 3.88 -7.68 22.86
N ILE A 81 3.34 -6.47 22.71
CA ILE A 81 3.35 -5.70 21.47
C ILE A 81 3.72 -4.24 21.73
N ALA A 82 4.30 -3.58 20.73
CA ALA A 82 4.58 -2.14 20.75
C ALA A 82 3.91 -1.44 19.54
N PRO A 83 3.46 -0.18 19.67
CA PRO A 83 2.56 0.47 18.71
C PRO A 83 3.25 0.98 17.43
N PHE A 84 4.52 0.65 17.22
CA PHE A 84 5.28 1.03 16.03
C PHE A 84 6.31 -0.03 15.65
N SER A 85 6.81 0.02 14.42
CA SER A 85 7.91 -0.80 13.89
C SER A 85 9.09 0.08 13.52
N ARG A 86 10.31 -0.48 13.54
CA ARG A 86 11.51 0.19 13.03
C ARG A 86 11.55 0.22 11.50
N GLU A 87 10.71 -0.56 10.83
CA GLU A 87 10.52 -0.47 9.38
C GLU A 87 9.82 0.85 9.03
N ASN A 88 10.60 1.85 8.66
CA ASN A 88 10.08 3.14 8.21
C ASN A 88 10.60 3.47 6.82
N PRO A 89 9.79 3.32 5.77
CA PRO A 89 10.25 3.54 4.41
C PRO A 89 10.33 5.02 4.01
N ASN A 90 9.84 5.91 4.87
CA ASN A 90 9.89 7.34 4.70
C ASN A 90 10.57 7.94 5.95
N PRO A 91 11.89 8.18 5.94
CA PRO A 91 12.69 8.62 7.08
C PRO A 91 12.05 9.66 8.01
N GLY A 92 11.79 10.90 7.57
CA GLY A 92 11.11 11.90 8.42
C GLY A 92 9.62 11.61 8.72
N SER A 93 9.13 10.45 8.25
CA SER A 93 7.81 9.83 8.36
C SER A 93 7.41 9.36 9.71
N ALA A 94 8.44 9.08 10.52
CA ALA A 94 8.37 8.08 11.57
C ALA A 94 7.07 8.29 12.31
N LEU A 95 6.11 7.43 12.04
CA LEU A 95 4.86 7.42 12.78
C LEU A 95 5.30 6.86 14.12
N GLY A 96 5.79 7.75 14.98
CA GLY A 96 5.95 7.47 16.38
C GLY A 96 4.64 6.92 16.93
N PRO A 97 4.68 6.37 18.15
CA PRO A 97 3.49 5.86 18.81
C PRO A 97 2.34 6.86 18.69
N LEU A 98 1.13 6.36 18.40
CA LEU A 98 -0.05 7.22 18.50
C LEU A 98 -0.10 7.80 19.93
N PRO A 99 -0.52 9.07 20.10
CA PRO A 99 -0.60 9.66 21.44
C PRO A 99 -1.39 8.76 22.39
N GLY A 100 -0.80 8.46 23.56
CA GLY A 100 -1.41 7.60 24.57
C GLY A 100 -1.29 6.10 24.33
N THR A 101 -0.59 5.66 23.28
CA THR A 101 -0.24 4.24 23.09
C THR A 101 1.11 3.92 23.70
N GLY A 102 1.21 2.75 24.33
CA GLY A 102 2.43 2.24 24.94
C GLY A 102 2.56 0.74 24.69
N TYR A 103 3.59 0.14 25.29
CA TYR A 103 3.71 -1.31 25.32
C TYR A 103 2.50 -1.97 26.00
N LEU A 104 2.00 -3.07 25.42
CA LEU A 104 0.96 -3.91 26.01
C LEU A 104 1.47 -5.35 26.11
N SER A 105 1.45 -5.93 27.32
CA SER A 105 1.71 -7.35 27.50
C SER A 105 0.55 -8.18 26.95
N TRP A 106 0.81 -9.41 26.51
CA TRP A 106 -0.25 -10.29 26.00
C TRP A 106 -1.37 -10.54 27.03
N ASP A 107 -1.03 -10.60 28.31
CA ASP A 107 -1.98 -10.81 29.41
C ASP A 107 -2.88 -9.59 29.66
N SER A 108 -2.39 -8.38 29.34
CA SER A 108 -3.18 -7.15 29.46
C SER A 108 -4.16 -6.94 28.31
N ILE A 109 -4.08 -7.74 27.24
CA ILE A 109 -4.93 -7.61 26.06
C ILE A 109 -6.24 -8.37 26.26
N GLU A 110 -7.29 -7.65 26.59
CA GLU A 110 -8.65 -8.20 26.77
C GLU A 110 -9.39 -8.31 25.44
N ARG A 111 -9.25 -7.29 24.58
CA ARG A 111 -10.06 -7.17 23.35
C ARG A 111 -9.25 -6.57 22.21
N ILE A 112 -9.29 -7.23 21.04
CA ILE A 112 -8.69 -6.77 19.79
C ILE A 112 -9.79 -6.55 18.75
N GLU A 113 -9.86 -5.36 18.18
CA GLU A 113 -10.85 -5.03 17.14
C GLU A 113 -10.22 -4.36 15.93
N ALA A 114 -10.77 -4.66 14.75
CA ALA A 114 -10.51 -3.90 13.54
C ALA A 114 -11.69 -2.96 13.29
N ARG A 115 -11.46 -1.64 13.35
CA ARG A 115 -12.47 -0.63 13.00
C ARG A 115 -11.91 0.22 11.88
N GLU A 116 -12.52 0.12 10.70
CA GLU A 116 -12.04 0.79 9.49
C GLU A 116 -10.56 0.50 9.21
N HIS A 117 -9.72 1.54 9.15
CA HIS A 117 -8.27 1.49 8.92
C HIS A 117 -7.45 1.45 10.21
N ALA A 118 -8.10 1.28 11.37
CA ALA A 118 -7.46 1.38 12.67
C ALA A 118 -7.63 0.07 13.47
N LEU A 119 -6.52 -0.38 14.04
CA LEU A 119 -6.49 -1.45 15.03
C LEU A 119 -6.80 -0.85 16.40
N TRP A 120 -7.77 -1.43 17.11
CA TRP A 120 -8.15 -1.04 18.45
C TRP A 120 -7.83 -2.17 19.42
N ILE A 121 -7.22 -1.84 20.55
CA ILE A 121 -6.90 -2.76 21.63
C ILE A 121 -7.40 -2.15 22.94
N ASN A 122 -8.17 -2.91 23.71
CA ASN A 122 -8.78 -2.46 24.97
C ASN A 122 -9.55 -1.12 24.83
N GLY A 123 -10.26 -0.95 23.71
CA GLY A 123 -11.03 0.27 23.43
C GLY A 123 -10.19 1.50 23.05
N GLN A 124 -8.86 1.38 22.93
CA GLN A 124 -7.97 2.43 22.48
C GLN A 124 -7.41 2.14 21.09
N ARG A 125 -7.22 3.19 20.29
CA ARG A 125 -6.63 3.06 18.95
C ARG A 125 -5.14 2.81 19.06
N TYR A 126 -4.69 1.65 18.59
CA TYR A 126 -3.32 1.16 18.77
C TYR A 126 -2.43 1.35 17.54
N ALA A 127 -2.96 1.10 16.32
CA ALA A 127 -2.20 1.25 15.09
C ALA A 127 -3.11 1.66 13.91
N TRP A 128 -2.51 2.26 12.89
CA TRP A 128 -3.16 2.52 11.60
C TRP A 128 -2.61 1.58 10.53
N CYS A 129 -3.51 1.12 9.67
CA CYS A 129 -3.18 0.33 8.50
C CYS A 129 -3.59 1.06 7.22
N ALA A 130 -2.91 0.77 6.11
CA ALA A 130 -3.20 1.34 4.80
C ALA A 130 -4.59 0.96 4.29
N THR A 131 -5.10 -0.22 4.66
CA THR A 131 -6.43 -0.70 4.23
C THR A 131 -7.22 -1.34 5.37
N ARG A 132 -8.54 -1.35 5.25
CA ARG A 132 -9.43 -2.03 6.20
C ARG A 132 -9.20 -3.54 6.23
N HIS A 133 -8.83 -4.11 5.08
CA HIS A 133 -8.45 -5.52 5.00
C HIS A 133 -7.14 -5.82 5.75
N ALA A 134 -6.11 -4.99 5.61
CA ALA A 134 -4.88 -5.11 6.41
C ALA A 134 -5.19 -5.11 7.90
N THR A 135 -5.99 -4.14 8.37
CA THR A 135 -6.42 -4.05 9.77
C THR A 135 -7.09 -5.33 10.25
N THR A 136 -8.02 -5.87 9.45
CA THR A 136 -8.74 -7.11 9.77
C THR A 136 -7.80 -8.32 9.81
N LEU A 137 -6.80 -8.39 8.91
CA LEU A 137 -5.80 -9.45 8.93
C LEU A 137 -4.90 -9.34 10.14
N LEU A 138 -4.44 -8.13 10.47
CA LEU A 138 -3.60 -7.85 11.62
C LEU A 138 -4.30 -8.25 12.93
N ALA A 139 -5.54 -7.81 13.13
CA ALA A 139 -6.33 -8.16 14.31
C ALA A 139 -6.48 -9.67 14.48
N ARG A 140 -6.72 -10.42 13.38
CA ARG A 140 -6.79 -11.89 13.44
C ARG A 140 -5.46 -12.54 13.77
N ASN A 141 -4.36 -12.02 13.22
CA ASN A 141 -3.03 -12.56 13.51
C ASN A 141 -2.65 -12.32 14.98
N LEU A 142 -2.97 -11.14 15.51
CA LEU A 142 -2.75 -10.83 16.92
C LEU A 142 -3.60 -11.68 17.84
N GLU A 143 -4.87 -11.91 17.52
CA GLU A 143 -5.73 -12.80 18.29
C GLU A 143 -5.19 -14.24 18.29
N SER A 144 -4.67 -14.71 17.16
CA SER A 144 -4.00 -16.02 17.08
C SER A 144 -2.71 -16.07 17.92
N LEU A 145 -1.92 -14.99 17.96
CA LEU A 145 -0.70 -14.92 18.76
C LEU A 145 -0.99 -14.84 20.26
N ARG A 146 -2.04 -14.13 20.65
CA ARG A 146 -2.54 -14.04 22.03
C ARG A 146 -2.92 -15.43 22.58
N GLN A 147 -3.52 -16.26 21.73
CA GLN A 147 -3.92 -17.64 22.07
C GLN A 147 -2.74 -18.64 22.00
N THR A 148 -1.60 -18.27 21.42
CA THR A 148 -0.43 -19.14 21.34
C THR A 148 0.30 -19.15 22.68
N PRO A 149 0.68 -20.32 23.24
CA PRO A 149 1.46 -20.39 24.47
C PRO A 149 2.77 -19.59 24.38
N ALA A 150 3.19 -18.98 25.49
CA ALA A 150 4.42 -18.18 25.56
C ALA A 150 5.65 -18.84 24.91
N PRO A 151 6.00 -20.12 25.20
CA PRO A 151 7.20 -20.74 24.62
C PRO A 151 7.13 -20.96 23.10
N GLU A 152 5.93 -21.00 22.52
CA GLU A 152 5.73 -21.20 21.07
C GLU A 152 5.59 -19.88 20.30
N ARG A 153 5.39 -18.77 21.02
CA ARG A 153 5.01 -17.49 20.44
C ARG A 153 6.10 -16.90 19.54
N SER A 154 7.37 -17.03 19.93
CA SER A 154 8.52 -16.60 19.13
C SER A 154 8.52 -17.23 17.73
N MET A 155 8.33 -18.55 17.68
CA MET A 155 8.26 -19.29 16.42
C MET A 155 7.01 -18.90 15.61
N ALA A 156 5.88 -18.66 16.26
CA ALA A 156 4.67 -18.18 15.60
C ALA A 156 4.86 -16.79 14.98
N ILE A 157 5.54 -15.86 15.68
CA ILE A 157 5.91 -14.54 15.17
C ILE A 157 6.83 -14.68 13.95
N ALA A 158 7.90 -15.47 14.05
CA ALA A 158 8.83 -15.70 12.94
C ALA A 158 8.11 -16.26 11.70
N ARG A 159 7.19 -17.23 11.90
CA ARG A 159 6.37 -17.80 10.82
C ARG A 159 5.46 -16.74 10.19
N LEU A 160 4.85 -15.88 11.01
CA LEU A 160 3.99 -14.80 10.54
C LEU A 160 4.77 -13.79 9.68
N VAL A 161 5.96 -13.38 10.14
CA VAL A 161 6.84 -12.45 9.42
C VAL A 161 7.28 -13.06 8.09
N ARG A 162 7.86 -14.27 8.10
CA ARG A 162 8.27 -14.99 6.87
C ARG A 162 7.13 -15.15 5.86
N ARG A 163 5.91 -15.42 6.34
CA ARG A 163 4.73 -15.57 5.47
C ARG A 163 4.42 -14.29 4.69
N ARG A 164 4.63 -13.10 5.27
CA ARG A 164 4.43 -11.83 4.54
C ARG A 164 5.46 -11.63 3.43
N PHE A 165 6.69 -12.13 3.62
CA PHE A 165 7.77 -12.08 2.62
C PHE A 165 7.67 -13.15 1.51
N CYS A 166 6.63 -14.00 1.52
CA CYS A 166 6.48 -15.05 0.52
C CYS A 166 6.03 -14.52 -0.85
N GLU A 167 6.99 -14.34 -1.77
CA GLU A 167 6.76 -13.95 -3.17
C GLU A 167 5.76 -14.87 -3.88
N ARG A 168 5.93 -16.19 -3.74
CA ARG A 168 5.05 -17.19 -4.40
C ARG A 168 3.58 -16.99 -4.02
N ASN A 169 3.31 -16.65 -2.75
CA ASN A 169 1.95 -16.37 -2.29
C ASN A 169 1.41 -15.07 -2.90
N ALA A 170 2.24 -14.01 -2.95
CA ALA A 170 1.87 -12.75 -3.60
C ALA A 170 1.58 -12.94 -5.09
N SER A 171 2.44 -13.65 -5.82
CA SER A 171 2.30 -13.97 -7.25
C SER A 171 1.04 -14.80 -7.54
N ARG A 172 0.81 -15.87 -6.78
CA ARG A 172 -0.39 -16.72 -6.91
C ARG A 172 -1.66 -15.90 -6.67
N ARG A 173 -1.69 -15.08 -5.63
CA ARG A 173 -2.85 -14.22 -5.33
C ARG A 173 -3.06 -13.20 -6.45
N ALA A 174 -2.02 -12.49 -6.89
CA ALA A 174 -2.13 -11.51 -7.96
C ALA A 174 -2.62 -12.13 -9.28
N THR A 175 -2.13 -13.33 -9.63
CA THR A 175 -2.59 -14.09 -10.80
C THR A 175 -4.06 -14.48 -10.68
N LEU A 176 -4.48 -14.95 -9.50
CA LEU A 176 -5.89 -15.22 -9.20
C LEU A 176 -6.74 -13.96 -9.38
N PHE A 177 -6.30 -12.82 -8.84
CA PHE A 177 -6.98 -11.54 -8.99
C PHE A 177 -7.17 -11.18 -10.45
N ARG A 178 -6.10 -11.21 -11.25
CA ARG A 178 -6.15 -10.87 -12.69
C ARG A 178 -7.11 -11.79 -13.45
N ARG A 179 -7.03 -13.10 -13.21
CA ARG A 179 -7.90 -14.09 -13.86
C ARG A 179 -9.38 -13.88 -13.53
N VAL A 180 -9.68 -13.70 -12.24
CA VAL A 180 -11.06 -13.57 -11.76
C VAL A 180 -11.68 -12.22 -12.12
N THR A 181 -10.86 -11.17 -12.28
CA THR A 181 -11.32 -9.81 -12.64
C THR A 181 -11.29 -9.52 -14.13
N ALA A 182 -10.85 -10.46 -14.98
CA ALA A 182 -10.73 -10.23 -16.42
C ALA A 182 -12.05 -9.84 -17.11
N PRO A 183 -13.21 -10.45 -16.81
CA PRO A 183 -14.49 -10.03 -17.40
C PRO A 183 -14.87 -8.60 -17.01
N MET A 184 -14.73 -8.28 -15.72
CA MET A 184 -15.02 -6.95 -15.18
C MET A 184 -14.11 -5.87 -15.80
N ARG A 185 -12.86 -6.20 -16.14
CA ARG A 185 -11.99 -5.31 -16.92
C ARG A 185 -12.65 -5.00 -18.26
N LEU A 186 -12.99 -6.01 -19.05
CA LEU A 186 -13.61 -5.78 -20.36
C LEU A 186 -14.85 -4.89 -20.26
N SER A 187 -15.75 -5.16 -19.31
CA SER A 187 -16.94 -4.34 -19.06
C SER A 187 -16.57 -2.89 -18.69
N ALA A 188 -15.58 -2.68 -17.82
CA ALA A 188 -15.11 -1.35 -17.44
C ALA A 188 -14.43 -0.59 -18.61
N SER A 189 -13.70 -1.29 -19.49
CA SER A 189 -13.20 -0.71 -20.76
C SER A 189 -14.35 -0.19 -21.61
N LEU A 190 -15.34 -1.04 -21.86
CA LEU A 190 -16.49 -0.71 -22.68
C LEU A 190 -17.27 0.47 -22.07
N LEU A 191 -17.40 0.51 -20.74
CA LEU A 191 -18.05 1.61 -20.05
C LEU A 191 -17.25 2.91 -20.20
N PHE A 192 -15.94 2.87 -20.07
CA PHE A 192 -15.08 4.04 -20.27
C PHE A 192 -15.26 4.62 -21.69
N PHE A 193 -15.19 3.78 -22.72
CA PHE A 193 -15.43 4.23 -24.10
C PHE A 193 -16.88 4.73 -24.29
N GLY A 194 -17.84 4.05 -23.67
CA GLY A 194 -19.24 4.44 -23.65
C GLY A 194 -19.46 5.85 -23.11
N VAL A 195 -18.85 6.15 -21.96
CA VAL A 195 -19.05 7.41 -21.25
C VAL A 195 -18.26 8.56 -21.88
N PHE A 196 -16.99 8.37 -22.22
CA PHE A 196 -16.12 9.46 -22.67
C PHE A 196 -16.17 9.75 -24.17
N PHE A 197 -16.63 8.79 -24.98
CA PHE A 197 -16.63 8.95 -26.45
C PHE A 197 -18.02 8.73 -27.04
N LEU A 198 -18.66 7.61 -26.73
CA LEU A 198 -19.93 7.26 -27.35
C LEU A 198 -21.06 8.19 -26.92
N LEU A 199 -21.19 8.52 -25.64
CA LEU A 199 -22.22 9.44 -25.15
C LEU A 199 -22.08 10.86 -25.72
N PRO A 200 -20.90 11.53 -25.66
CA PRO A 200 -20.72 12.83 -26.30
C PRO A 200 -21.01 12.81 -27.80
N PHE A 201 -20.55 11.77 -28.51
CA PHE A 201 -20.81 11.62 -29.94
C PHE A 201 -22.31 11.41 -30.23
N ALA A 202 -22.98 10.56 -29.46
CA ALA A 202 -24.40 10.31 -29.59
C ALA A 202 -25.24 11.56 -29.32
N TYR A 203 -24.89 12.33 -28.29
CA TYR A 203 -25.56 13.59 -27.99
C TYR A 203 -25.34 14.62 -29.11
N TRP A 204 -24.12 14.73 -29.63
CA TRP A 204 -23.82 15.60 -30.76
C TRP A 204 -24.60 15.22 -32.03
N ARG A 205 -24.80 13.92 -32.28
CA ARG A 205 -25.45 13.42 -33.49
C ARG A 205 -26.97 13.34 -33.40
N PHE A 206 -27.51 12.96 -32.26
CA PHE A 206 -28.93 12.63 -32.07
C PHE A 206 -29.66 13.61 -31.14
N HIS A 207 -28.95 14.50 -30.44
CA HIS A 207 -29.51 15.40 -29.44
C HIS A 207 -30.47 14.66 -28.48
N ASP A 208 -31.72 15.09 -28.38
CA ASP A 208 -32.76 14.52 -27.52
C ASP A 208 -33.64 13.46 -28.23
N GLU A 209 -33.19 12.90 -29.35
CA GLU A 209 -33.91 11.80 -30.00
C GLU A 209 -33.94 10.54 -29.11
N PRO A 210 -34.97 9.66 -29.23
CA PRO A 210 -35.05 8.39 -28.51
C PRO A 210 -33.80 7.50 -28.62
N ARG A 211 -33.04 7.63 -29.72
CA ARG A 211 -31.78 6.90 -29.94
C ARG A 211 -30.70 7.24 -28.92
N PHE A 212 -30.61 8.50 -28.48
CA PHE A 212 -29.69 8.92 -27.42
C PHE A 212 -30.04 8.23 -26.10
N PHE A 213 -31.33 8.21 -25.73
CA PHE A 213 -31.79 7.55 -24.50
C PHE A 213 -31.56 6.04 -24.49
N LEU A 214 -31.60 5.37 -25.65
CA LEU A 214 -31.23 3.95 -25.77
C LEU A 214 -29.74 3.73 -25.47
N ILE A 215 -28.85 4.62 -25.95
CA ILE A 215 -27.41 4.54 -25.66
C ILE A 215 -27.15 4.83 -24.18
N LEU A 216 -27.85 5.82 -23.60
CA LEU A 216 -27.79 6.12 -22.17
C LEU A 216 -28.22 4.91 -21.32
N LEU A 217 -29.33 4.25 -21.69
CA LEU A 217 -29.80 3.04 -21.03
C LEU A 217 -28.77 1.91 -21.13
N MET A 218 -28.14 1.72 -22.29
CA MET A 218 -27.08 0.71 -22.47
C MET A 218 -25.88 0.98 -21.53
N VAL A 219 -25.42 2.24 -21.43
CA VAL A 219 -24.36 2.64 -20.50
C VAL A 219 -24.76 2.34 -19.05
N TRP A 220 -26.00 2.64 -18.67
CA TRP A 220 -26.51 2.36 -17.33
C TRP A 220 -26.60 0.86 -17.02
N VAL A 221 -27.08 0.05 -17.97
CA VAL A 221 -27.09 -1.43 -17.84
C VAL A 221 -25.67 -1.97 -17.64
N LEU A 222 -24.69 -1.43 -18.37
CA LEU A 222 -23.29 -1.80 -18.20
C LEU A 222 -22.75 -1.41 -16.82
N MET A 223 -23.14 -0.25 -16.30
CA MET A 223 -22.81 0.15 -14.92
C MET A 223 -23.39 -0.83 -13.89
N LEU A 224 -24.68 -1.18 -14.03
CA LEU A 224 -25.35 -2.13 -13.15
C LEU A 224 -24.67 -3.51 -13.20
N GLN A 225 -24.28 -3.97 -14.39
CA GLN A 225 -23.54 -5.22 -14.56
C GLN A 225 -22.20 -5.18 -13.78
N ILE A 226 -21.40 -4.12 -13.96
CA ILE A 226 -20.12 -3.96 -13.25
C ILE A 226 -20.34 -3.89 -11.74
N ALA A 227 -21.37 -3.18 -11.26
CA ALA A 227 -21.70 -3.10 -9.85
C ALA A 227 -22.06 -4.49 -9.26
N ILE A 228 -22.84 -5.30 -9.98
CA ILE A 228 -23.17 -6.67 -9.59
C ILE A 228 -21.90 -7.55 -9.55
N GLU A 229 -21.07 -7.49 -10.59
CA GLU A 229 -19.79 -8.21 -10.64
C GLU A 229 -18.88 -7.79 -9.47
N PHE A 230 -18.74 -6.49 -9.22
CA PHE A 230 -18.00 -5.95 -8.08
C PHE A 230 -18.54 -6.51 -6.76
N ALA A 231 -19.85 -6.47 -6.52
CA ALA A 231 -20.44 -6.94 -5.27
C ALA A 231 -20.18 -8.45 -5.05
N ARG A 232 -20.24 -9.26 -6.12
CA ARG A 232 -19.91 -10.71 -6.07
C ARG A 232 -18.43 -10.93 -5.74
N LEU A 233 -17.53 -10.22 -6.42
CA LEU A 233 -16.08 -10.33 -6.21
C LEU A 233 -15.67 -9.81 -4.84
N HIS A 234 -16.23 -8.69 -4.41
CA HIS A 234 -16.00 -8.12 -3.08
C HIS A 234 -16.51 -9.05 -1.98
N ARG A 235 -17.66 -9.71 -2.15
CA ARG A 235 -18.12 -10.75 -1.22
C ARG A 235 -17.13 -11.91 -1.12
N ARG A 236 -16.55 -12.32 -2.26
CA ARG A 236 -15.57 -13.41 -2.32
C ARG A 236 -14.23 -13.04 -1.69
N PHE A 237 -13.71 -11.85 -1.95
CA PHE A 237 -12.39 -11.42 -1.45
C PHE A 237 -12.45 -10.85 -0.03
N TYR A 238 -13.55 -10.19 0.32
CA TYR A 238 -13.74 -9.48 1.59
C TYR A 238 -15.08 -9.86 2.25
N PRO A 239 -15.24 -11.11 2.71
CA PRO A 239 -16.51 -11.59 3.25
C PRO A 239 -16.95 -10.82 4.50
N LYS A 240 -16.00 -10.35 5.33
CA LYS A 240 -16.28 -9.61 6.58
C LYS A 240 -16.60 -8.11 6.39
N LEU A 241 -16.49 -7.57 5.18
CA LEU A 241 -16.71 -6.13 4.89
C LEU A 241 -18.04 -5.95 4.13
N ALA A 242 -19.16 -6.25 4.79
CA ALA A 242 -20.48 -6.20 4.15
C ALA A 242 -20.99 -4.77 3.93
N THR A 243 -20.77 -3.86 4.88
CA THR A 243 -21.20 -2.46 4.79
C THR A 243 -20.54 -1.72 3.63
N GLU A 244 -19.22 -1.87 3.48
CA GLU A 244 -18.46 -1.30 2.35
C GLU A 244 -18.96 -1.80 1.00
N ARG A 245 -19.30 -3.08 0.92
CA ARG A 245 -19.83 -3.68 -0.30
C ARG A 245 -21.10 -2.97 -0.77
N TRP A 246 -22.01 -2.68 0.15
CA TRP A 246 -23.26 -1.97 -0.17
C TRP A 246 -23.02 -0.51 -0.57
N GLN A 247 -22.14 0.20 0.14
CA GLN A 247 -21.77 1.57 -0.20
C GLN A 247 -21.13 1.66 -1.59
N HIS A 248 -20.16 0.80 -1.87
CA HIS A 248 -19.48 0.74 -3.16
C HIS A 248 -20.40 0.29 -4.29
N PHE A 249 -21.32 -0.65 -4.02
CA PHE A 249 -22.35 -1.04 -4.98
C PHE A 249 -23.25 0.15 -5.35
N LEU A 250 -23.75 0.89 -4.36
CA LEU A 250 -24.60 2.06 -4.60
C LEU A 250 -23.86 3.12 -5.41
N PHE A 251 -22.62 3.45 -5.04
CA PHE A 251 -21.81 4.40 -5.80
C PHE A 251 -21.50 3.93 -7.23
N ALA A 252 -21.28 2.63 -7.45
CA ALA A 252 -21.10 2.07 -8.78
C ALA A 252 -22.39 2.02 -9.62
N VAL A 253 -23.58 2.11 -9.03
CA VAL A 253 -24.83 2.24 -9.79
C VAL A 253 -25.12 3.70 -10.14
N LEU A 254 -24.71 4.63 -9.28
CA LEU A 254 -25.04 6.06 -9.41
C LEU A 254 -23.98 6.86 -10.19
N PHE A 255 -22.71 6.48 -10.11
CA PHE A 255 -21.61 7.30 -10.59
C PHE A 255 -20.73 6.55 -11.62
N PRO A 256 -20.74 6.95 -12.90
CA PRO A 256 -19.98 6.25 -13.94
C PRO A 256 -18.47 6.29 -13.71
N HIS A 257 -17.92 7.44 -13.25
CA HIS A 257 -16.49 7.55 -12.91
C HIS A 257 -16.09 6.53 -11.84
N TYR A 258 -16.92 6.36 -10.81
CA TYR A 258 -16.69 5.40 -9.74
C TYR A 258 -16.74 3.94 -10.23
N THR A 259 -17.72 3.66 -11.10
CA THR A 259 -17.94 2.34 -11.70
C THR A 259 -16.74 1.88 -12.51
N ILE A 260 -16.23 2.77 -13.36
CA ILE A 260 -15.05 2.54 -14.21
C ILE A 260 -13.83 2.19 -13.33
N ARG A 261 -13.73 2.77 -12.13
CA ARG A 261 -12.63 2.57 -11.16
C ARG A 261 -12.87 1.46 -10.15
N SER A 262 -13.97 0.71 -10.27
CA SER A 262 -14.34 -0.33 -9.29
C SER A 262 -13.29 -1.45 -9.17
N LEU A 263 -12.51 -1.71 -10.22
CA LEU A 263 -11.42 -2.68 -10.18
C LEU A 263 -10.27 -2.23 -9.26
N ASP A 264 -9.94 -0.95 -9.25
CA ASP A 264 -8.86 -0.41 -8.40
C ASP A 264 -9.24 -0.50 -6.93
N LEU A 265 -10.52 -0.27 -6.62
CA LEU A 265 -11.06 -0.45 -5.28
C LEU A 265 -10.93 -1.91 -4.79
N LEU A 266 -11.23 -2.88 -5.66
CA LEU A 266 -10.98 -4.30 -5.35
C LEU A 266 -9.49 -4.62 -5.21
N GLY A 267 -8.62 -3.95 -5.95
CA GLY A 267 -7.17 -4.21 -5.92
C GLY A 267 -6.50 -3.72 -4.64
N LYS A 268 -6.89 -2.53 -4.15
CA LYS A 268 -6.23 -1.83 -3.02
C LYS A 268 -5.94 -2.75 -1.83
N GLY A 269 -6.93 -3.47 -1.31
CA GLY A 269 -6.76 -4.34 -0.14
C GLY A 269 -6.35 -5.77 -0.46
N PHE A 270 -6.22 -6.16 -1.73
CA PHE A 270 -6.19 -7.58 -2.10
C PHE A 270 -4.90 -8.29 -1.69
N LEU A 271 -3.77 -7.58 -1.68
CA LEU A 271 -2.46 -8.10 -1.27
C LEU A 271 -1.98 -7.52 0.08
N ALA A 272 -2.89 -6.97 0.88
CA ALA A 272 -2.55 -6.29 2.13
C ALA A 272 -1.82 -7.17 3.17
N GLY A 273 -1.93 -8.51 3.05
CA GLY A 273 -1.20 -9.47 3.90
C GLY A 273 0.19 -9.86 3.40
N SER A 274 0.69 -9.27 2.32
CA SER A 274 2.02 -9.51 1.77
C SER A 274 2.89 -8.27 1.95
N HIS A 275 4.17 -8.45 2.26
CA HIS A 275 5.12 -7.35 2.38
C HIS A 275 5.35 -6.67 1.01
N PRO A 276 5.56 -5.33 0.93
CA PRO A 276 5.81 -4.64 -0.32
C PRO A 276 6.91 -5.28 -1.18
N LEU A 277 8.02 -5.72 -0.56
CA LEU A 277 9.10 -6.45 -1.23
C LEU A 277 8.62 -7.74 -1.92
N ALA A 278 7.80 -8.54 -1.25
CA ALA A 278 7.28 -9.79 -1.82
C ALA A 278 6.34 -9.55 -3.00
N ILE A 279 5.56 -8.46 -2.95
CA ILE A 279 4.69 -8.07 -4.07
C ILE A 279 5.53 -7.54 -5.23
N ALA A 280 6.55 -6.72 -4.96
CA ALA A 280 7.47 -6.21 -5.98
C ALA A 280 8.24 -7.36 -6.64
N ALA A 281 8.74 -8.32 -5.87
CA ALA A 281 9.42 -9.50 -6.39
C ALA A 281 8.49 -10.31 -7.33
N ALA A 282 7.21 -10.41 -6.98
CA ALA A 282 6.23 -11.14 -7.76
C ALA A 282 5.78 -10.41 -9.06
N LEU A 283 5.74 -9.07 -9.07
CA LEU A 283 4.99 -8.29 -10.08
C LEU A 283 5.79 -7.18 -10.77
N SER A 284 6.86 -6.70 -10.17
CA SER A 284 7.62 -5.55 -10.67
C SER A 284 8.76 -5.98 -11.59
N GLN A 285 9.31 -5.01 -12.33
CA GLN A 285 10.54 -5.22 -13.08
C GLN A 285 11.73 -5.35 -12.14
N ARG A 286 12.79 -6.04 -12.59
CA ARG A 286 14.02 -6.26 -11.81
C ARG A 286 14.64 -4.96 -11.30
N GLU A 287 14.59 -3.88 -12.09
CA GLU A 287 15.11 -2.57 -11.70
C GLU A 287 14.33 -1.94 -10.54
N GLU A 288 12.99 -1.93 -10.62
CA GLU A 288 12.11 -1.42 -9.55
C GLU A 288 12.23 -2.27 -8.28
N LEU A 289 12.34 -3.59 -8.43
CA LEU A 289 12.62 -4.51 -7.34
C LEU A 289 13.97 -4.19 -6.69
N ALA A 290 15.04 -4.01 -7.47
CA ALA A 290 16.37 -3.69 -6.97
C ALA A 290 16.38 -2.36 -6.21
N LYS A 291 15.71 -1.32 -6.74
CA LYS A 291 15.56 -0.02 -6.06
C LYS A 291 14.87 -0.18 -4.70
N LEU A 292 13.75 -0.92 -4.65
CA LEU A 292 13.03 -1.17 -3.40
C LEU A 292 13.88 -1.99 -2.42
N ALA A 293 14.48 -3.08 -2.88
CA ALA A 293 15.33 -3.98 -2.09
C ALA A 293 16.51 -3.25 -1.45
N ARG A 294 17.24 -2.42 -2.23
CA ARG A 294 18.34 -1.59 -1.71
C ARG A 294 17.87 -0.64 -0.62
N SER A 295 16.76 0.06 -0.85
CA SER A 295 16.22 0.96 0.17
C SER A 295 15.84 0.23 1.44
N LEU A 296 15.12 -0.90 1.34
CA LEU A 296 14.70 -1.67 2.51
C LEU A 296 15.91 -2.26 3.26
N ASN A 297 16.95 -2.69 2.54
CA ASN A 297 18.18 -3.19 3.14
C ASN A 297 18.91 -2.09 3.93
N ARG A 298 19.01 -0.88 3.36
CA ARG A 298 19.58 0.29 4.06
C ARG A 298 18.76 0.67 5.29
N ASP A 299 17.43 0.67 5.18
CA ASP A 299 16.53 0.92 6.30
C ASP A 299 16.70 -0.13 7.42
N ALA A 300 16.95 -1.39 7.06
CA ALA A 300 17.13 -2.46 8.03
C ALA A 300 18.49 -2.45 8.72
N ARG A 301 19.56 -2.07 8.00
CA ARG A 301 20.92 -1.97 8.53
C ARG A 301 21.17 -0.70 9.34
N HIS A 302 20.50 0.39 8.96
CA HIS A 302 20.62 1.69 9.61
C HIS A 302 19.26 2.17 10.10
N PRO A 303 18.61 1.44 11.04
CA PRO A 303 17.31 1.83 11.54
C PRO A 303 17.40 3.15 12.32
N ILE A 304 16.32 3.94 12.29
CA ILE A 304 16.24 5.19 13.07
C ILE A 304 16.48 4.89 14.56
N PRO A 305 17.36 5.63 15.25
CA PRO A 305 17.55 5.47 16.69
C PRO A 305 16.26 5.86 17.42
N LEU A 306 15.84 5.02 18.35
CA LEU A 306 14.67 5.31 19.17
C LEU A 306 15.12 6.13 20.39
N ILE A 307 14.45 7.25 20.66
CA ILE A 307 14.80 8.12 21.78
C ILE A 307 14.19 7.56 23.07
N GLY A 308 15.04 7.37 24.09
CA GLY A 308 14.66 6.98 25.45
C GLY A 308 14.69 5.46 25.71
N GLU A 309 14.93 5.10 26.97
CA GLU A 309 14.93 3.70 27.43
C GLU A 309 13.54 3.32 27.94
N ASN A 310 12.67 2.86 27.05
CA ASN A 310 11.35 2.37 27.42
C ASN A 310 11.10 0.98 26.82
N LEU A 311 10.15 0.24 27.41
CA LEU A 311 9.89 -1.14 27.03
C LEU A 311 9.40 -1.29 25.58
N GLN A 312 8.66 -0.30 25.06
CA GLN A 312 8.20 -0.29 23.67
C GLN A 312 9.38 -0.17 22.67
N ASN A 313 10.40 0.63 22.98
CA ASN A 313 11.60 0.76 22.15
C ASN A 313 12.37 -0.54 22.12
N ARG A 314 12.56 -1.18 23.29
CA ARG A 314 13.22 -2.49 23.41
C ARG A 314 12.48 -3.58 22.64
N VAL A 315 11.14 -3.61 22.70
CA VAL A 315 10.32 -4.56 21.92
C VAL A 315 10.46 -4.31 20.42
N ALA A 316 10.53 -3.05 20.00
CA ALA A 316 10.73 -2.71 18.60
C ALA A 316 12.13 -3.09 18.08
N GLU A 317 13.16 -2.94 18.90
CA GLU A 317 14.53 -3.40 18.61
C GLU A 317 14.60 -4.91 18.49
N ILE A 318 14.09 -5.64 19.48
CA ILE A 318 14.08 -7.12 19.47
C ILE A 318 13.30 -7.63 18.27
N PHE A 319 12.11 -7.09 17.98
CA PHE A 319 11.34 -7.50 16.81
C PHE A 319 12.11 -7.29 15.50
N HIS A 320 12.81 -6.16 15.40
CA HIS A 320 13.63 -5.83 14.24
C HIS A 320 14.77 -6.84 14.06
N GLU A 321 15.57 -7.05 15.10
CA GLU A 321 16.77 -7.88 15.06
C GLU A 321 16.47 -9.38 14.94
N VAL A 322 15.48 -9.87 15.69
CA VAL A 322 15.22 -11.32 15.79
C VAL A 322 14.29 -11.82 14.69
N HIS A 323 13.36 -10.98 14.21
CA HIS A 323 12.31 -11.43 13.31
C HIS A 323 12.32 -10.75 11.95
N PHE A 324 12.39 -9.42 11.91
CA PHE A 324 12.25 -8.67 10.65
C PHE A 324 13.50 -8.73 9.78
N ALA A 325 14.66 -8.31 10.31
CA ALA A 325 15.91 -8.25 9.54
C ALA A 325 16.32 -9.63 8.99
N PRO A 326 16.28 -10.74 9.78
CA PRO A 326 16.59 -12.07 9.25
C PRO A 326 15.63 -12.52 8.14
N ALA A 327 14.33 -12.20 8.24
CA ALA A 327 13.35 -12.55 7.21
C ALA A 327 13.54 -11.72 5.93
N LEU A 328 13.96 -10.46 6.06
CA LEU A 328 14.32 -9.59 4.95
C LEU A 328 15.57 -10.13 4.26
N GLU A 329 16.65 -10.39 5.00
CA GLU A 329 17.92 -10.95 4.49
C GLU A 329 17.71 -12.29 3.77
N GLU A 330 16.96 -13.22 4.40
CA GLU A 330 16.59 -14.51 3.78
C GLU A 330 15.87 -14.31 2.44
N THR A 331 15.04 -13.27 2.35
CA THR A 331 14.31 -12.94 1.11
C THR A 331 15.22 -12.29 0.07
N LEU A 332 16.10 -11.37 0.46
CA LEU A 332 17.06 -10.73 -0.43
C LEU A 332 18.05 -11.76 -1.02
N ALA A 333 18.53 -12.67 -0.19
CA ALA A 333 19.39 -13.78 -0.60
C ALA A 333 18.70 -14.66 -1.66
N ARG A 334 17.43 -15.05 -1.43
CA ARG A 334 16.66 -15.83 -2.41
C ARG A 334 16.44 -15.13 -3.75
N LEU A 335 16.32 -13.80 -3.74
CA LEU A 335 16.08 -13.02 -4.95
C LEU A 335 17.37 -12.79 -5.76
N ASN A 336 18.50 -13.38 -5.36
CA ASN A 336 19.81 -13.13 -5.95
C ASN A 336 20.10 -11.63 -6.07
N HIS A 337 19.69 -10.87 -5.05
CA HIS A 337 20.12 -9.51 -4.84
C HIS A 337 21.10 -9.52 -3.66
N PRO A 338 22.31 -10.08 -3.85
CA PRO A 338 23.34 -10.01 -2.82
C PRO A 338 23.63 -8.53 -2.52
N GLU A 339 23.98 -8.28 -1.28
CA GLU A 339 24.15 -6.98 -0.62
C GLU A 339 25.15 -6.01 -1.30
N SER A 340 25.72 -6.36 -2.44
CA SER A 340 27.04 -5.87 -2.89
C SER A 340 27.05 -5.05 -4.16
N GLU A 341 25.92 -4.78 -4.83
CA GLU A 341 25.93 -3.69 -5.80
C GLU A 341 25.85 -2.39 -5.01
N ARG A 342 27.05 -1.94 -4.60
CA ARG A 342 27.38 -0.58 -4.15
C ARG A 342 26.34 0.39 -4.72
N SER A 343 25.78 1.26 -3.87
CA SER A 343 25.00 2.42 -4.35
C SER A 343 25.68 2.91 -5.63
N PRO A 344 24.94 3.07 -6.76
CA PRO A 344 25.56 3.48 -8.01
C PRO A 344 26.46 4.66 -7.66
N SER A 345 27.76 4.53 -7.98
CA SER A 345 28.70 5.63 -7.75
C SER A 345 28.01 6.88 -8.32
N PRO A 346 27.92 7.95 -7.53
CA PRO A 346 27.49 9.23 -8.06
C PRO A 346 28.26 9.47 -9.36
N THR A 347 27.58 10.02 -10.36
CA THR A 347 28.28 10.61 -11.50
C THR A 347 29.39 11.51 -10.96
N ASP A 348 30.59 11.48 -11.55
CA ASP A 348 31.82 12.15 -11.10
C ASP A 348 31.69 13.69 -10.88
N GLU A 349 30.52 14.25 -11.10
CA GLU A 349 30.16 15.66 -10.93
C GLU A 349 29.75 16.03 -9.48
N ASP A 350 29.50 15.06 -8.59
CA ASP A 350 29.10 15.33 -7.20
C ASP A 350 30.34 15.42 -6.27
N GLU A 351 30.81 16.64 -5.96
CA GLU A 351 31.90 16.94 -4.99
C GLU A 351 31.59 16.54 -3.52
N SER A 352 30.52 15.78 -3.29
CA SER A 352 30.11 15.31 -1.97
C SER A 352 31.15 14.37 -1.34
N ILE A 353 31.55 14.69 -0.10
CA ILE A 353 32.55 13.92 0.66
C ILE A 353 31.93 12.92 1.65
N ALA A 354 30.63 13.02 1.93
CA ALA A 354 29.91 12.11 2.80
C ALA A 354 28.51 11.77 2.29
N GLU A 355 27.94 10.66 2.76
CA GLU A 355 26.55 10.29 2.48
C GLU A 355 25.86 9.70 3.71
N CYS A 356 24.54 9.88 3.80
CA CYS A 356 23.76 9.17 4.81
C CYS A 356 23.63 7.69 4.39
N PRO A 357 24.05 6.73 5.22
CA PRO A 357 24.03 5.31 4.87
C PRO A 357 22.62 4.73 4.71
N ARG A 358 21.59 5.45 5.17
CA ARG A 358 20.19 5.03 5.10
C ARG A 358 19.46 5.56 3.86
N CYS A 359 19.30 6.88 3.74
CA CYS A 359 18.59 7.48 2.60
C CYS A 359 19.47 7.62 1.35
N GLY A 360 20.80 7.71 1.52
CA GLY A 360 21.75 8.00 0.44
C GLY A 360 21.84 9.48 0.06
N THR A 361 21.28 10.39 0.87
CA THR A 361 21.47 11.83 0.67
C THR A 361 22.96 12.16 0.81
N ALA A 362 23.50 12.88 -0.17
CA ALA A 362 24.89 13.30 -0.21
C ALA A 362 25.10 14.59 0.59
N TYR A 363 26.27 14.73 1.22
CA TYR A 363 26.65 15.87 2.05
C TYR A 363 28.04 16.37 1.65
N ASP A 364 28.22 17.68 1.72
CA ASP A 364 29.47 18.41 1.45
C ASP A 364 30.44 18.40 2.65
N ARG A 365 30.01 17.88 3.80
CA ARG A 365 30.82 17.76 5.03
C ARG A 365 30.61 16.39 5.68
N PRO A 366 31.67 15.76 6.21
CA PRO A 366 31.51 14.59 7.08
C PRO A 366 30.88 15.01 8.41
N GLU A 367 30.40 14.01 9.16
CA GLU A 367 29.89 14.17 10.54
C GLU A 367 28.68 15.10 10.69
N VAL A 368 27.98 15.44 9.60
CA VAL A 368 26.72 16.18 9.68
C VAL A 368 25.57 15.18 9.89
N PRO A 369 24.78 15.29 10.96
CA PRO A 369 23.64 14.40 11.17
C PRO A 369 22.60 14.59 10.05
N CYS A 370 22.10 13.49 9.50
CA CYS A 370 21.16 13.53 8.39
C CYS A 370 19.82 14.14 8.82
N THR A 371 19.45 15.29 8.24
CA THR A 371 18.18 15.99 8.52
C THR A 371 16.95 15.18 8.14
N ASP A 372 17.05 14.32 7.12
CA ASP A 372 15.93 13.51 6.66
C ASP A 372 15.74 12.24 7.51
N CYS A 373 16.80 11.74 8.14
CA CYS A 373 16.84 10.46 8.83
C CYS A 373 16.97 10.59 10.35
N ASP A 374 16.41 11.66 10.95
CA ASP A 374 16.42 11.90 12.39
C ASP A 374 17.83 11.82 13.00
N GLY A 375 18.80 12.38 12.27
CA GLY A 375 20.16 12.58 12.76
C GLY A 375 21.11 11.39 12.66
N ILE A 376 20.83 10.40 11.82
CA ILE A 376 21.80 9.35 11.48
C ILE A 376 23.12 9.97 11.01
N GLU A 377 24.23 9.55 11.63
CA GLU A 377 25.58 10.00 11.28
C GLU A 377 25.93 9.65 9.83
N THR A 378 26.46 10.63 9.09
CA THR A 378 26.93 10.43 7.72
C THR A 378 28.25 9.68 7.71
N VAL A 379 28.42 8.79 6.73
CA VAL A 379 29.67 8.05 6.51
C VAL A 379 30.46 8.73 5.38
N LEU A 380 31.79 8.74 5.51
CA LEU A 380 32.68 9.20 4.44
C LEU A 380 32.48 8.34 3.19
N ARG A 381 32.43 8.99 2.03
CA ARG A 381 32.46 8.28 0.75
C ARG A 381 33.88 7.79 0.49
N PHE A 382 34.09 6.47 0.55
CA PHE A 382 35.34 5.87 0.08
C PHE A 382 35.34 5.91 -1.45
N THR A 383 36.10 6.85 -2.02
CA THR A 383 36.37 6.95 -3.47
C THR A 383 37.17 5.76 -3.98
#